data_AF-A0A7S2Z5L2-F1
#
_entry.id   AF-A0A7S2Z5L2-F1
#
_cell.length_a   1.000
_cell.length_b   1.000
_cell.length_c   1.000
_cell.angle_alpha   90.00
_cell.angle_beta   90.00
_cell.angle_gamma   90.00
#
_symmetry.space_group_name_H-M   'P 1'
#
loop_
_entity.id
_entity.type
_entity.pdbx_description
1 polymer ?
#
loop_
_entity_poly.entity_id
_entity_poly.type
_entity_poly.pdbx_seq_one_letter_code
_entity_poly.pdbx_strand_id
1 'polypeptide(L)'
;MDSCQIGYFETRKGARRNSDAAQIQQMQEEEALAAMAETSEEAEQEKEEKAVPELLSADFYLSGEEKKCVEVDGPSHFFLNTLGPTGKTLFRNRVHRANGWEVVCLPHFEWEQLQEEEDKQAYIKDLLGFT
;
A
#
# COMPACT_ATOMS: atom_id res chain seq x y z
N MET A 1 24.24 2.35 -5.37
CA MET A 1 22.98 1.63 -5.61
C MET A 1 22.35 1.71 -4.25
N ASP A 2 21.59 2.77 -4.06
CA ASP A 2 21.24 3.23 -2.71
C ASP A 2 19.93 2.55 -2.33
N SER A 3 19.98 1.84 -1.22
CA SER A 3 18.91 0.97 -0.73
C SER A 3 17.69 1.77 -0.29
N CYS A 4 16.52 1.43 -0.85
CA CYS A 4 15.23 1.94 -0.39
C CYS A 4 14.85 1.19 0.90
N GLN A 5 14.59 1.92 2.00
CA GLN A 5 14.17 1.33 3.26
C GLN A 5 12.64 1.29 3.36
N ILE A 6 12.07 0.15 3.78
CA ILE A 6 10.62 -0.01 4.00
C ILE A 6 10.31 0.27 5.48
N GLY A 7 9.51 1.31 5.74
CA GLY A 7 9.00 1.64 7.06
C GLY A 7 7.63 1.02 7.30
N TYR A 8 7.49 0.26 8.39
CA TYR A 8 6.24 -0.42 8.77
C TYR A 8 5.46 0.39 9.80
N PHE A 9 4.16 0.58 9.57
CA PHE A 9 3.23 1.00 10.61
C PHE A 9 2.13 -0.06 10.75
N GLU A 10 2.19 -0.87 11.82
CA GLU A 10 1.10 -1.78 12.13
C GLU A 10 -0.16 -0.95 12.42
N THR A 11 -1.12 -1.00 11.52
CA THR A 11 -2.47 -0.52 11.84
C THR A 11 -2.95 -1.35 13.03
N ARG A 12 -3.20 -0.71 14.18
CA ARG A 12 -3.93 -1.37 15.27
C ARG A 12 -5.27 -1.81 14.67
N LYS A 13 -5.39 -3.10 14.34
CA LYS A 13 -6.61 -3.74 13.86
C LYS A 13 -7.66 -3.60 14.96
N GLY A 14 -8.34 -2.45 15.03
CA GLY A 14 -9.60 -2.32 15.74
C GLY A 14 -10.53 -3.37 15.15
N ALA A 15 -11.12 -4.21 16.00
CA ALA A 15 -11.91 -5.37 15.62
C ALA A 15 -12.91 -5.04 14.48
N ARG A 16 -12.50 -5.29 13.22
CA ARG A 16 -13.35 -5.11 12.05
C ARG A 16 -14.31 -6.30 12.03
N ARG A 17 -15.60 -6.02 11.87
CA ARG A 17 -16.66 -7.04 11.76
C ARG A 17 -16.28 -8.03 10.64
N ASN A 18 -16.32 -9.33 10.95
CA ASN A 18 -16.12 -10.43 10.02
C ASN A 18 -17.08 -10.26 8.83
N SER A 19 -16.54 -9.83 7.69
CA SER A 19 -17.23 -9.82 6.40
C SER A 19 -16.23 -10.30 5.37
N ASP A 20 -16.70 -11.02 4.36
CA ASP A 20 -15.84 -11.63 3.33
C ASP A 20 -14.91 -10.60 2.68
N ALA A 21 -15.39 -9.37 2.46
CA ALA A 21 -14.60 -8.27 1.93
C ALA A 21 -13.42 -7.84 2.84
N ALA A 22 -13.59 -7.93 4.16
CA ALA A 22 -12.52 -7.60 5.10
C ALA A 22 -11.43 -8.68 5.16
N GLN A 23 -11.79 -9.95 4.91
CA GLN A 23 -10.83 -11.04 4.78
C GLN A 23 -10.07 -10.96 3.46
N ILE A 24 -10.77 -10.66 2.34
CA ILE A 24 -10.14 -10.44 1.04
C ILE A 24 -9.11 -9.31 1.12
N GLN A 25 -9.49 -8.18 1.75
CA GLN A 25 -8.55 -7.07 1.92
C GLN A 25 -7.32 -7.48 2.75
N GLN A 26 -7.49 -8.24 3.84
CA GLN A 26 -6.35 -8.70 4.63
C GLN A 26 -5.42 -9.64 3.86
N MET A 27 -5.97 -10.57 3.08
CA MET A 27 -5.17 -11.45 2.23
C MET A 27 -4.38 -10.66 1.19
N GLN A 28 -5.01 -9.66 0.57
CA GLN A 28 -4.36 -8.77 -0.39
C GLN A 28 -3.22 -7.95 0.25
N GLU A 29 -3.44 -7.43 1.46
CA GLU A 29 -2.41 -6.71 2.22
C GLU A 29 -1.20 -7.63 2.52
N GLU A 30 -1.43 -8.89 2.89
CA GLU A 30 -0.36 -9.86 3.19
C GLU A 30 0.43 -10.28 1.94
N GLU A 31 -0.25 -10.54 0.81
CA GLU A 31 0.42 -10.87 -0.45
C GLU A 31 1.19 -9.68 -1.02
N ALA A 32 0.60 -8.48 -1.00
CA ALA A 32 1.27 -7.26 -1.44
C ALA A 32 2.52 -7.01 -0.60
N LEU A 33 2.45 -7.26 0.71
CA LEU A 33 3.58 -7.14 1.60
C LEU A 33 4.69 -8.14 1.24
N ALA A 34 4.35 -9.41 0.99
CA ALA A 34 5.33 -10.42 0.59
C ALA A 34 6.05 -10.02 -0.71
N ALA A 35 5.29 -9.60 -1.72
CA ALA A 35 5.84 -9.12 -2.98
C ALA A 35 6.76 -7.90 -2.78
N MET A 36 6.33 -6.91 -1.97
CA MET A 36 7.16 -5.74 -1.66
C MET A 36 8.46 -6.11 -0.91
N ALA A 37 8.40 -7.06 0.03
CA ALA A 37 9.56 -7.53 0.76
C ALA A 37 10.59 -8.21 -0.16
N GLU A 38 10.14 -9.03 -1.11
CA GLU A 38 11.00 -9.72 -2.09
C GLU A 38 11.60 -8.75 -3.12
N THR A 39 10.90 -7.68 -3.47
CA THR A 39 11.50 -6.60 -4.30
C THR A 39 12.61 -5.83 -3.56
N SER A 40 12.70 -5.99 -2.25
CA SER A 40 13.53 -5.18 -1.35
C SER A 40 14.70 -5.94 -0.71
N GLU A 41 15.31 -6.92 -1.39
CA GLU A 41 16.47 -7.71 -0.88
C GLU A 41 17.69 -6.88 -0.38
N GLU A 42 17.63 -5.55 -0.31
CA GLU A 42 18.57 -4.69 0.43
C GLU A 42 17.89 -3.63 1.33
N ALA A 43 16.77 -3.92 2.01
CA ALA A 43 16.13 -2.98 2.95
C ALA A 43 16.53 -3.23 4.42
N GLU A 44 17.58 -2.57 4.89
CA GLU A 44 17.91 -2.51 6.32
C GLU A 44 16.82 -1.76 7.11
N GLN A 45 16.46 -2.38 8.23
CA GLN A 45 15.32 -2.04 9.07
C GLN A 45 15.69 -0.96 10.09
N GLU A 46 15.47 0.32 9.78
CA GLU A 46 15.46 1.37 10.79
C GLU A 46 14.04 1.66 11.26
N LYS A 47 13.75 1.15 12.46
CA LYS A 47 12.51 1.31 13.21
C LYS A 47 12.45 2.72 13.80
N GLU A 48 12.36 3.75 12.97
CA GLU A 48 12.16 5.12 13.45
C GLU A 48 10.66 5.37 13.61
N GLU A 49 10.18 5.23 14.85
CA GLU A 49 8.90 5.75 15.34
C GLU A 49 8.94 7.29 15.30
N LYS A 50 9.14 7.89 14.11
CA LYS A 50 8.78 9.29 13.91
C LYS A 50 7.28 9.29 13.76
N ALA A 51 6.59 9.52 14.87
CA ALA A 51 5.24 10.05 14.87
C ALA A 51 5.25 11.38 14.11
N VAL A 52 5.21 11.30 12.78
CA VAL A 52 4.74 12.40 11.94
C VAL A 52 3.32 12.63 12.48
N PRO A 53 2.92 13.86 12.82
CA PRO A 53 1.57 14.15 13.27
C PRO A 53 0.64 14.04 12.06
N GLU A 54 0.49 12.83 11.54
CA GLU A 54 -0.23 12.53 10.34
C GLU A 54 -1.68 12.24 10.72
N LEU A 55 -2.60 12.93 10.04
CA LEU A 55 -4.03 12.80 10.33
C LEU A 55 -4.57 11.42 9.95
N LEU A 56 -3.86 10.69 9.08
CA LEU A 56 -4.21 9.37 8.56
C LEU A 56 -2.95 8.51 8.43
N SER A 57 -3.08 7.21 8.66
CA SER A 57 -2.04 6.21 8.44
C SER A 57 -2.18 5.58 7.06
N ALA A 58 -1.05 5.31 6.41
CA ALA A 58 -0.96 4.45 5.23
C ALA A 58 -0.86 2.97 5.60
N ASP A 59 -1.04 2.08 4.62
CA ASP A 59 -0.76 0.65 4.78
C ASP A 59 0.77 0.40 4.80
N PHE A 60 1.51 1.03 3.87
CA PHE A 60 2.98 0.97 3.86
C PHE A 60 3.60 2.33 3.55
N TYR A 61 4.76 2.58 4.16
CA TYR A 61 5.58 3.73 3.85
C TYR A 61 6.93 3.27 3.31
N LEU A 62 7.36 3.85 2.20
CA LEU A 62 8.66 3.59 1.61
C LEU A 62 9.50 4.86 1.73
N SER A 63 10.66 4.72 2.35
CA SER A 63 11.67 5.76 2.45
C SER A 63 12.78 5.49 1.44
N GLY A 64 12.86 6.34 0.43
CA GLY A 64 13.94 6.41 -0.57
C GLY A 64 14.18 7.86 -0.98
N GLU A 65 14.71 8.09 -2.19
CA GLU A 65 14.86 9.44 -2.75
C GLU A 65 13.52 10.20 -2.77
N GLU A 66 12.44 9.48 -3.07
CA GLU A 66 11.07 9.97 -3.02
C GLU A 66 10.30 9.24 -1.91
N LYS A 67 9.53 10.00 -1.13
CA LYS A 67 8.68 9.47 -0.05
C LYS A 67 7.41 8.90 -0.65
N LYS A 68 7.23 7.58 -0.57
CA LYS A 68 6.02 6.91 -1.09
C LYS A 68 5.14 6.38 0.04
N CYS A 69 3.85 6.55 -0.12
CA CYS A 69 2.77 6.03 0.71
C CYS A 69 1.99 5.05 -0.16
N VAL A 70 2.04 3.76 0.18
CA VAL A 70 1.37 2.70 -0.56
C VAL A 70 0.07 2.33 0.16
N GLU A 71 -1.01 2.25 -0.61
CA GLU A 71 -2.36 1.91 -0.13
C GLU A 71 -2.89 0.69 -0.89
N VAL A 72 -3.29 -0.34 -0.15
CA VAL A 72 -3.90 -1.57 -0.69
C VAL A 72 -5.41 -1.38 -0.72
N ASP A 73 -5.89 -0.86 -1.84
CA ASP A 73 -7.28 -0.46 -1.98
C ASP A 73 -8.17 -1.67 -2.32
N GLY A 74 -8.77 -2.25 -1.29
CA GLY A 74 -9.83 -3.26 -1.41
C GLY A 74 -11.13 -2.75 -2.05
N PRO A 75 -12.13 -3.62 -2.33
CA PRO A 75 -13.38 -3.26 -3.01
C PRO A 75 -14.12 -2.05 -2.45
N SER A 76 -14.07 -1.85 -1.13
CA SER A 76 -14.76 -0.72 -0.46
C SER A 76 -14.17 0.66 -0.78
N HIS A 77 -12.99 0.72 -1.38
CA HIS A 77 -12.32 1.95 -1.79
C HIS A 77 -12.78 2.46 -3.17
N PHE A 78 -13.58 1.67 -3.89
CA PHE A 78 -14.06 1.98 -5.23
C PHE A 78 -15.57 1.92 -5.34
N PHE A 79 -16.13 2.66 -6.31
CA PHE A 79 -17.52 2.51 -6.71
C PHE A 79 -17.70 1.27 -7.58
N LEU A 80 -18.64 0.40 -7.23
CA LEU A 80 -18.88 -0.87 -7.93
C LEU A 80 -19.17 -0.74 -9.44
N ASN A 81 -19.75 0.39 -9.86
CA ASN A 81 -20.19 0.59 -11.25
C ASN A 81 -19.12 1.22 -12.15
N THR A 82 -18.09 1.87 -11.59
CA THR A 82 -17.10 2.64 -12.36
C THR A 82 -15.67 2.26 -12.02
N LEU A 83 -15.45 1.54 -10.93
CA LEU A 83 -14.13 1.31 -10.32
C LEU A 83 -13.37 2.61 -10.01
N GLY A 84 -14.07 3.76 -9.99
CA GLY A 84 -13.50 5.02 -9.57
C GLY A 84 -13.36 5.07 -8.04
N PRO A 85 -12.32 5.75 -7.50
CA PRO A 85 -12.11 5.84 -6.06
C PRO A 85 -13.27 6.58 -5.38
N THR A 86 -13.66 6.13 -4.19
CA THR A 86 -14.70 6.80 -3.41
C THR A 86 -14.24 8.17 -2.90
N GLY A 87 -15.19 8.99 -2.42
CA GLY A 87 -14.85 10.26 -1.76
C GLY A 87 -13.93 10.09 -0.54
N LYS A 88 -14.06 8.98 0.20
CA LYS A 88 -13.19 8.64 1.34
C LYS A 88 -11.75 8.38 0.86
N THR A 89 -11.59 7.55 -0.17
CA THR A 89 -10.28 7.23 -0.78
C THR A 89 -9.62 8.48 -1.35
N LEU A 90 -10.37 9.32 -2.06
CA LEU A 90 -9.87 10.58 -2.60
C LEU A 90 -9.45 11.56 -1.50
N PHE A 91 -10.18 11.63 -0.39
CA PHE A 91 -9.81 12.45 0.76
C PHE A 91 -8.51 11.96 1.40
N ARG A 92 -8.40 10.66 1.68
CA ARG A 92 -7.16 10.03 2.21
C ARG A 92 -5.96 10.36 1.32
N ASN A 93 -6.07 10.11 0.02
CA ASN A 93 -4.99 10.36 -0.94
C ASN A 93 -4.61 11.85 -1.03
N ARG A 94 -5.56 12.77 -0.85
CA ARG A 94 -5.26 14.22 -0.79
C ARG A 94 -4.50 14.60 0.48
N VAL A 95 -4.84 14.00 1.61
CA VAL A 95 -4.14 14.25 2.88
C VAL A 95 -2.69 13.78 2.81
N HIS A 96 -2.43 12.56 2.33
CA HIS A 96 -1.06 12.07 2.15
C HIS A 96 -0.25 12.95 1.19
N ARG A 97 -0.82 13.32 0.04
CA ARG A 97 -0.16 14.25 -0.90
C ARG A 97 0.13 15.61 -0.28
N ALA A 98 -0.78 16.15 0.54
CA ALA A 98 -0.57 17.41 1.25
C ALA A 98 0.55 17.30 2.31
N ASN A 99 0.81 16.10 2.83
CA ASN A 99 1.94 15.80 3.72
C ASN A 99 3.25 15.50 2.97
N GLY A 100 3.28 15.65 1.63
CA GLY A 100 4.48 15.48 0.82
C GLY A 100 4.77 14.03 0.43
N TRP A 101 3.80 13.13 0.53
CA TRP A 101 3.92 11.77 0.02
C TRP A 101 3.49 11.67 -1.45
N GLU A 102 4.23 10.90 -2.22
CA GLU A 102 3.69 10.26 -3.42
C GLU A 102 2.73 9.14 -2.98
N VAL A 103 1.49 9.18 -3.47
CA VAL A 103 0.49 8.16 -3.15
C VAL A 103 0.45 7.14 -4.26
N VAL A 104 0.83 5.91 -3.91
CA VAL A 104 0.80 4.73 -4.76
C VAL A 104 -0.39 3.88 -4.35
N CYS A 105 -1.27 3.57 -5.31
CA CYS A 105 -2.48 2.79 -5.07
C CYS A 105 -2.31 1.40 -5.68
N LEU A 106 -2.57 0.35 -4.91
CA LEU A 106 -2.68 -1.03 -5.37
C LEU A 106 -4.16 -1.43 -5.39
N PRO A 107 -4.87 -1.29 -6.53
CA PRO A 107 -6.29 -1.60 -6.62
C PRO A 107 -6.54 -3.12 -6.68
N HIS A 108 -7.48 -3.60 -5.85
CA HIS A 108 -7.84 -5.03 -5.81
C HIS A 108 -8.15 -5.64 -7.18
N PHE A 109 -8.84 -4.92 -8.05
CA PHE A 109 -9.30 -5.45 -9.33
C PHE A 109 -8.17 -5.61 -10.36
N GLU A 110 -7.05 -4.89 -10.23
CA GLU A 110 -5.85 -5.16 -11.04
C GLU A 110 -5.06 -6.30 -10.41
N TRP A 111 -4.91 -6.29 -9.09
CA TRP A 111 -4.23 -7.35 -8.34
C TRP A 111 -4.83 -8.74 -8.57
N GLU A 112 -6.16 -8.86 -8.50
CA GLU A 112 -6.89 -10.12 -8.66
C GLU A 112 -6.78 -10.71 -10.07
N GLN A 113 -6.39 -9.91 -11.07
CA GLN A 113 -6.17 -10.41 -12.44
C GLN A 113 -4.83 -11.12 -12.59
N LEU A 114 -3.87 -10.86 -11.70
CA LEU A 114 -2.55 -11.46 -11.72
C LEU A 114 -2.61 -12.85 -11.08
N GLN A 115 -2.28 -13.88 -11.87
CA GLN A 115 -2.40 -15.27 -11.44
C GLN A 115 -1.08 -15.80 -10.87
N GLU A 116 0.03 -15.47 -11.52
CA GLU A 116 1.36 -15.96 -11.15
C GLU A 116 2.06 -14.97 -10.20
N GLU A 117 2.93 -15.49 -9.33
CA GLU A 117 3.66 -14.68 -8.35
C GLU A 117 4.62 -13.72 -9.07
N GLU A 118 5.23 -14.17 -10.16
CA GLU A 118 6.14 -13.35 -10.96
C GLU A 118 5.43 -12.13 -11.58
N ASP A 119 4.15 -12.28 -11.97
CA ASP A 119 3.34 -11.17 -12.50
C ASP A 119 3.01 -10.16 -11.40
N LYS A 120 2.69 -10.63 -10.19
CA LYS A 120 2.45 -9.80 -9.00
C LYS A 120 3.70 -9.01 -8.60
N GLN A 121 4.85 -9.68 -8.56
CA GLN A 121 6.13 -9.03 -8.30
C GLN A 121 6.46 -7.98 -9.37
N ALA A 122 6.29 -8.30 -10.65
CA ALA A 122 6.56 -7.37 -11.74
C ALA A 122 5.64 -6.15 -11.67
N TYR A 123 4.36 -6.35 -11.34
CA TYR A 123 3.40 -5.28 -11.15
C TYR A 123 3.77 -4.36 -9.98
N ILE A 124 4.17 -4.91 -8.83
CA ILE A 124 4.65 -4.11 -7.69
C ILE A 124 5.90 -3.31 -8.08
N LYS A 125 6.86 -3.92 -8.79
CA LYS A 125 8.07 -3.21 -9.25
C LYS A 125 7.74 -2.04 -10.15
N ASP A 126 6.86 -2.22 -11.14
CA ASP A 126 6.41 -1.17 -12.04
C ASP A 126 5.68 -0.06 -11.27
N LEU A 127 4.75 -0.45 -10.38
CA LEU A 127 3.97 0.46 -9.55
C LEU A 127 4.85 1.31 -8.61
N LEU A 128 5.94 0.73 -8.11
CA LEU A 128 6.92 1.41 -7.26
C LEU A 128 8.01 2.14 -8.06
N GLY A 129 8.07 1.99 -9.39
CA GLY A 129 9.08 2.60 -10.25
C GLY A 129 10.47 1.97 -10.14
N PHE A 130 10.55 0.71 -9.70
CA PHE A 130 11.78 -0.08 -9.71
C PHE A 130 11.92 -0.81 -11.05
N THR A 131 12.48 -0.15 -12.06
CA THR A 131 12.72 -0.74 -13.40
C THR A 131 14.11 -1.35 -13.53
#